data_AF-A0A1I7UKC6-F1
#
_entry.id   AF-A0A1I7UKC6-F1
#
_cell.length_a   1.000
_cell.length_b   1.000
_cell.length_c   1.000
_cell.angle_alpha   90.00
_cell.angle_beta   90.00
_cell.angle_gamma   90.00
#
_symmetry.space_group_name_H-M   'P 1'
#
loop_
_entity.id
_entity.type
_entity.pdbx_description
1 polymer ?
#
loop_
_entity_poly.entity_id
_entity_poly.type
_entity_poly.pdbx_seq_one_letter_code
_entity_poly.pdbx_strand_id
1 'polypeptide(L)'
;MKILVLIFSILIVSVECGVLKNTEDQPIIHGGGTCGTTKCPDNYRCEFPMSNSECENEDGCSITPKCVLIPVSTPKCEENEEMKECGSSCEPTCDNQNPSCAPTCLTNICQCKNGFVRDSAFGKCVEKEKLQ
;
A
#
# COMPACT_ATOMS: atom_id res chain seq x y z
N MET A 1 -8.70 -68.03 8.19
CA MET A 1 -8.94 -68.16 9.64
C MET A 1 -8.16 -67.02 10.29
N LYS A 2 -8.68 -65.77 10.30
CA LYS A 2 -9.64 -65.22 11.27
C LYS A 2 -9.20 -65.55 12.70
N ILE A 3 -9.01 -64.50 13.50
CA ILE A 3 -8.39 -64.47 14.85
C ILE A 3 -6.86 -64.30 14.73
N LEU A 4 -6.36 -63.09 14.49
CA LEU A 4 -6.18 -62.12 15.58
C LEU A 4 -6.30 -60.68 15.06
N VAL A 5 -7.42 -60.38 14.40
CA VAL A 5 -7.86 -59.02 14.01
C VAL A 5 -8.46 -58.29 15.25
N LEU A 6 -8.01 -58.62 16.46
CA LEU A 6 -8.54 -58.13 17.75
C LEU A 6 -7.53 -57.32 18.58
N ILE A 7 -6.43 -56.88 17.96
CA ILE A 7 -5.55 -55.82 18.48
C ILE A 7 -5.70 -54.54 17.63
N PHE A 8 -6.84 -54.41 16.95
CA PHE A 8 -7.17 -53.35 16.00
C PHE A 8 -7.99 -52.20 16.62
N SER A 9 -7.95 -51.97 17.94
CA SER A 9 -8.97 -51.10 18.57
C SER A 9 -8.55 -50.06 19.61
N ILE A 10 -7.28 -49.91 20.05
CA ILE A 10 -7.00 -48.98 21.18
C ILE A 10 -5.72 -48.15 21.05
N LEU A 11 -5.35 -47.67 19.86
CA LEU A 11 -4.37 -46.57 19.75
C LEU A 11 -4.71 -45.60 18.60
N ILE A 12 -6.00 -45.36 18.34
CA ILE A 12 -6.43 -44.16 17.61
C ILE A 12 -6.78 -43.13 18.69
N VAL A 13 -5.76 -42.50 19.27
CA VAL A 13 -5.98 -41.28 20.03
C VAL A 13 -6.32 -40.22 18.98
N SER A 14 -7.61 -40.01 18.78
CA SER A 14 -8.16 -38.90 18.00
C SER A 14 -7.68 -37.59 18.62
N VAL A 15 -6.52 -37.11 18.20
CA VAL A 15 -6.18 -35.70 18.34
C VAL A 15 -6.97 -34.99 17.26
N GLU A 16 -8.20 -34.62 17.60
CA GLU A 16 -9.03 -33.78 16.76
C GLU A 16 -8.34 -32.43 16.50
N CYS A 17 -8.65 -31.89 15.31
CA CYS A 17 -8.34 -30.56 14.83
C CYS A 17 -8.43 -29.48 15.92
N GLY A 18 -7.30 -29.11 16.49
CA GLY A 18 -7.10 -27.78 17.03
C GLY A 18 -6.74 -26.84 15.89
N VAL A 19 -7.74 -26.22 15.27
CA VAL A 19 -7.50 -24.97 14.55
C VAL A 19 -7.08 -23.97 15.61
N LEU A 20 -5.78 -23.66 15.72
CA LEU A 20 -5.33 -22.44 16.41
C LEU A 20 -5.74 -21.24 15.56
N LYS A 21 -7.04 -20.95 15.51
CA LYS A 21 -7.52 -19.60 15.28
C LYS A 21 -7.51 -18.95 16.65
N ASN A 22 -6.48 -18.15 16.87
CA ASN A 22 -6.53 -16.92 17.66
C ASN A 22 -5.14 -16.25 17.56
N THR A 23 -4.74 -15.83 16.37
CA THR A 23 -4.33 -14.42 16.28
C THR A 23 -5.63 -13.64 16.26
N GLU A 24 -6.20 -13.47 17.45
CA GLU A 24 -6.91 -12.23 17.69
C GLU A 24 -5.88 -11.17 17.34
N ASP A 25 -6.16 -10.36 16.32
CA ASP A 25 -5.46 -9.11 16.09
C ASP A 25 -5.67 -8.28 17.36
N GLN A 26 -4.94 -8.62 18.43
CA GLN A 26 -4.85 -7.78 19.59
C GLN A 26 -4.16 -6.53 19.08
N PRO A 27 -4.84 -5.36 19.07
CA PRO A 27 -4.13 -4.13 18.85
C PRO A 27 -3.07 -4.06 19.94
N ILE A 28 -1.81 -3.89 19.55
CA ILE A 28 -0.74 -3.59 20.49
C ILE A 28 -1.09 -2.23 21.09
N ILE A 29 -1.80 -2.23 22.23
CA ILE A 29 -2.07 -1.03 23.01
C ILE A 29 -0.86 -0.78 23.89
N HIS A 30 0.13 -0.09 23.34
CA HIS A 30 1.09 0.64 24.14
C HIS A 30 0.35 1.77 24.86
N GLY A 31 0.25 1.67 26.19
CA GLY A 31 -0.32 2.72 27.02
C GLY A 31 0.47 4.01 26.86
N GLY A 32 -0.16 5.03 26.26
CA GLY A 32 0.42 6.35 26.04
C GLY A 32 0.22 6.80 24.59
N GLY A 33 -0.90 7.48 24.33
CA GLY A 33 -1.27 8.19 23.09
C GLY A 33 -0.55 7.77 21.81
N THR A 34 -0.85 6.60 21.25
CA THR A 34 -0.31 6.13 19.97
C THR A 34 -1.27 6.43 18.80
N CYS A 35 -0.75 6.79 17.62
CA CYS A 35 -1.51 6.87 16.37
C CYS A 35 -2.17 5.51 16.15
N GLY A 36 -3.50 5.46 16.23
CA GLY A 36 -4.24 4.19 16.22
C GLY A 36 -5.53 4.22 17.05
N THR A 37 -5.66 5.12 18.03
CA THR A 37 -6.92 5.26 18.79
C THR A 37 -7.98 6.12 18.07
N THR A 38 -7.53 7.03 17.20
CA THR A 38 -8.41 7.92 16.43
C THR A 38 -8.06 7.80 14.96
N LYS A 39 -9.04 7.42 14.12
CA LYS A 39 -8.89 7.43 12.66
C LYS A 39 -8.86 8.88 12.19
N CYS A 40 -7.78 9.30 11.52
CA CYS A 40 -7.74 10.59 10.85
C CYS A 40 -8.74 10.61 9.66
N PRO A 41 -9.22 11.79 9.25
CA PRO A 41 -9.98 11.93 8.00
C PRO A 41 -9.21 11.38 6.79
N ASP A 42 -9.91 11.07 5.71
CA ASP A 42 -9.27 10.63 4.48
C ASP A 42 -8.28 11.70 3.98
N ASN A 43 -7.14 11.26 3.43
CA ASN A 43 -5.99 12.10 3.05
C ASN A 43 -5.22 12.77 4.19
N TYR A 44 -5.37 12.31 5.43
CA TYR A 44 -4.53 12.72 6.55
C TYR A 44 -3.73 11.54 7.10
N ARG A 45 -2.46 11.77 7.45
CA ARG A 45 -1.65 10.82 8.22
C ARG A 45 -1.49 11.33 9.64
N CYS A 46 -1.33 10.40 10.55
CA CYS A 46 -1.05 10.71 11.94
C CYS A 46 0.46 10.89 12.11
N GLU A 47 0.88 12.05 12.60
CA GLU A 47 2.28 12.33 12.93
C GLU A 47 2.46 12.55 14.43
N PHE A 48 3.55 11.98 14.94
CA PHE A 48 4.04 12.23 16.29
C PHE A 48 4.98 13.42 16.29
N PRO A 49 4.81 14.39 17.22
CA PRO A 49 5.83 15.41 17.40
C PRO A 49 7.15 14.74 17.80
N MET A 50 8.20 15.00 17.04
CA MET A 50 9.54 14.47 17.26
C MET A 50 10.17 15.17 18.47
N SER A 51 9.90 14.66 19.68
CA SER A 51 10.63 14.93 20.93
C SER A 51 10.60 16.37 21.49
N ASN A 52 10.50 16.46 22.82
CA ASN A 52 10.34 17.67 23.62
C ASN A 52 11.60 18.55 23.76
N SER A 53 12.52 18.60 22.79
CA SER A 53 13.78 19.34 23.00
C SER A 53 13.66 20.87 22.94
N GLU A 54 12.48 21.44 22.64
CA GLU A 54 12.26 22.91 22.61
C GLU A 54 10.88 23.32 23.16
N CYS A 55 10.50 22.82 24.34
CA CYS A 55 9.32 23.33 25.04
C CYS A 55 9.74 24.36 26.09
N GLU A 56 9.85 25.63 25.70
CA GLU A 56 10.25 26.72 26.61
C GLU A 56 9.08 27.39 27.37
N ASN A 57 7.86 26.84 27.45
CA ASN A 57 6.77 27.48 28.20
C ASN A 57 5.79 26.50 28.84
N GLU A 58 5.30 26.83 30.06
CA GLU A 58 4.39 26.00 30.88
C GLU A 58 2.95 25.87 30.31
N ASP A 59 2.64 26.49 29.17
CA ASP A 59 1.33 26.36 28.50
C ASP A 59 1.40 25.62 27.13
N GLY A 60 2.54 25.01 26.74
CA GLY A 60 2.82 24.80 25.30
C GLY A 60 3.17 23.41 24.77
N CYS A 61 3.14 22.33 25.55
CA CYS A 61 3.57 21.01 25.05
C CYS A 61 2.38 20.07 24.75
N SER A 62 1.91 20.07 23.50
CA SER A 62 0.93 19.08 23.02
C SER A 62 1.66 17.80 22.62
N ILE A 63 1.78 16.88 23.58
CA ILE A 63 2.30 15.50 23.38
C ILE A 63 1.32 14.59 22.62
N THR A 64 0.16 15.11 22.24
CA THR A 64 -0.88 14.36 21.55
C THR A 64 -0.56 14.22 20.06
N PRO A 65 -0.78 13.05 19.44
CA PRO A 65 -0.64 12.87 18.00
C PRO A 65 -1.57 13.81 17.23
N LYS A 66 -1.11 14.31 16.08
CA LYS A 66 -1.90 15.21 15.22
C LYS A 66 -2.13 14.57 13.86
N CYS A 67 -3.32 14.79 13.30
CA CYS A 67 -3.59 14.50 11.90
C CYS A 67 -3.01 15.62 11.05
N VAL A 68 -2.03 15.29 10.20
CA VAL A 68 -1.49 16.19 9.19
C VAL A 68 -1.97 15.75 7.82
N LEU A 69 -2.15 16.69 6.90
CA LEU A 69 -2.47 16.37 5.51
C LEU A 69 -1.37 15.47 4.94
N ILE A 70 -1.74 14.36 4.31
CA ILE A 70 -0.82 13.62 3.45
C ILE A 70 -0.46 14.57 2.32
N PRO A 71 0.83 14.90 2.13
CA PRO A 71 1.23 15.70 0.98
C PRO A 71 0.96 14.85 -0.27
N VAL A 72 -0.20 15.07 -0.90
CA VAL A 72 -0.49 14.56 -2.23
C VAL A 72 0.29 15.46 -3.17
N SER A 73 1.52 15.07 -3.48
CA SER A 73 2.27 15.73 -4.54
C SER A 73 1.50 15.52 -5.84
N THR A 74 0.80 16.54 -6.32
CA THR A 74 0.27 16.52 -7.69
C THR A 74 1.47 16.70 -8.62
N PRO A 75 1.92 15.65 -9.33
CA PRO A 75 3.06 15.78 -10.21
C PRO A 75 2.77 16.84 -11.27
N LYS A 76 3.75 17.70 -11.59
CA LYS A 76 3.64 18.56 -12.76
C LYS A 76 4.03 17.71 -13.97
N CYS A 77 3.08 17.52 -14.89
CA CYS A 77 3.33 16.71 -16.07
C CYS A 77 4.15 17.48 -17.11
N GLU A 78 5.01 16.76 -17.80
CA GLU A 78 5.89 17.32 -18.82
C GLU A 78 5.17 17.37 -20.18
N GLU A 79 5.89 17.78 -21.22
CA GLU A 79 5.37 17.80 -22.58
C GLU A 79 4.87 16.39 -23.00
N ASN A 80 3.72 16.36 -23.67
CA ASN A 80 3.04 15.15 -24.14
C ASN A 80 2.56 14.18 -23.05
N GLU A 81 2.56 14.62 -21.80
CA GLU A 81 1.91 13.94 -20.67
C GLU A 81 0.58 14.61 -20.28
N GLU A 82 -0.32 13.84 -19.68
CA GLU A 82 -1.55 14.29 -19.07
C GLU A 82 -1.67 13.75 -17.64
N MET A 83 -2.22 14.55 -16.74
CA MET A 83 -2.55 14.12 -15.39
C MET A 83 -3.72 13.15 -15.44
N LYS A 84 -3.54 11.95 -14.89
CA LYS A 84 -4.63 10.97 -14.73
C LYS A 84 -4.93 10.78 -13.25
N GLU A 85 -6.20 11.00 -12.90
CA GLU A 85 -6.76 10.57 -11.61
C GLU A 85 -6.70 9.05 -11.47
N CYS A 86 -6.76 8.33 -12.59
CA CYS A 86 -6.60 6.88 -12.66
C CYS A 86 -5.74 6.48 -13.86
N GLY A 87 -4.43 6.40 -13.67
CA GLY A 87 -3.48 5.97 -14.68
C GLY A 87 -3.17 4.48 -14.62
N SER A 88 -2.70 3.93 -15.74
CA SER A 88 -2.22 2.55 -15.86
C SER A 88 -0.85 2.41 -15.20
N SER A 89 -0.63 1.32 -14.45
CA SER A 89 0.70 0.96 -13.96
C SER A 89 1.63 0.42 -15.05
N CYS A 90 1.07 0.03 -16.21
CA CYS A 90 1.85 -0.41 -17.38
C CYS A 90 1.50 0.52 -18.53
N GLU A 91 2.21 1.63 -18.58
CA GLU A 91 2.10 2.56 -19.68
C GLU A 91 2.79 2.00 -20.95
N PRO A 92 2.23 2.20 -22.16
CA PRO A 92 2.89 1.86 -23.42
C PRO A 92 4.29 2.49 -23.55
N THR A 93 5.26 1.68 -23.95
CA THR A 93 6.63 2.14 -24.24
C THR A 93 6.99 1.98 -25.72
N CYS A 94 8.13 2.54 -26.12
CA CYS A 94 8.71 2.32 -27.45
C CYS A 94 8.91 0.82 -27.76
N ASP A 95 9.37 0.06 -26.77
CA ASP A 95 9.68 -1.37 -26.90
C ASP A 95 8.41 -2.25 -26.81
N ASN A 96 7.40 -1.80 -26.07
CA ASN A 96 6.14 -2.51 -25.89
C ASN A 96 4.95 -1.55 -25.86
N GLN A 97 4.32 -1.36 -27.02
CA GLN A 97 3.17 -0.46 -27.15
C GLN A 97 1.86 -1.01 -26.56
N ASN A 98 1.79 -2.31 -26.26
CA ASN A 98 0.59 -2.96 -25.74
C ASN A 98 0.94 -3.89 -24.56
N PRO A 99 1.37 -3.32 -23.41
CA PRO A 99 1.73 -4.13 -22.25
C PRO A 99 0.51 -4.81 -21.65
N SER A 100 0.64 -6.09 -21.29
CA SER A 100 -0.35 -6.77 -20.47
C SER A 100 -0.20 -6.28 -19.03
N CYS A 101 -1.27 -5.74 -18.46
CA CYS A 101 -1.25 -5.16 -17.12
C CYS A 101 -2.40 -5.70 -16.26
N ALA A 102 -2.17 -5.80 -14.96
CA ALA A 102 -3.24 -6.00 -14.00
C ALA A 102 -4.18 -4.77 -14.01
N PRO A 103 -5.47 -4.92 -13.68
CA PRO A 103 -6.42 -3.80 -13.59
C PRO A 103 -6.19 -2.98 -12.31
N THR A 104 -4.98 -2.45 -12.16
CA THR A 104 -4.55 -1.59 -11.05
C THR A 104 -4.48 -0.15 -11.52
N CYS A 105 -4.99 0.74 -10.69
CA CYS A 105 -5.10 2.16 -10.97
C CYS A 105 -4.10 2.93 -10.10
N LEU A 106 -3.22 3.72 -10.72
CA LEU A 106 -2.34 4.65 -10.02
C LEU A 106 -2.98 6.03 -10.01
N THR A 107 -3.18 6.58 -8.81
CA THR A 107 -3.89 7.85 -8.63
C THR A 107 -2.97 9.05 -8.76
N ASN A 108 -3.42 10.08 -9.48
CA ASN A 108 -2.72 11.35 -9.66
C ASN A 108 -1.30 11.19 -10.24
N ILE A 109 -1.20 10.45 -11.35
CA ILE A 109 0.07 10.26 -12.07
C ILE A 109 0.08 11.00 -13.40
N CYS A 110 1.27 11.36 -13.88
CA CYS A 110 1.48 11.82 -15.25
C CYS A 110 1.65 10.62 -16.17
N GLN A 111 0.85 10.56 -17.23
CA GLN A 111 0.88 9.51 -18.22
C GLN A 111 0.88 10.15 -19.62
N CYS A 112 1.63 9.62 -20.57
CA CYS A 112 1.63 9.99 -21.98
C CYS A 112 0.20 10.06 -22.53
N LYS A 113 -0.05 11.13 -23.28
CA LYS A 113 -1.30 11.36 -23.99
C LYS A 113 -1.55 10.26 -25.03
N ASN A 114 -2.80 10.11 -25.43
CA ASN A 114 -3.16 9.24 -26.54
C ASN A 114 -2.36 9.61 -27.80
N GLY A 115 -1.75 8.60 -28.44
CA GLY A 115 -0.85 8.78 -29.59
C GLY A 115 0.63 8.86 -29.24
N PHE A 116 0.97 8.91 -27.95
CA PHE A 116 2.34 8.91 -27.45
C PHE A 116 2.68 7.60 -26.71
N VAL A 117 3.97 7.30 -26.61
CA VAL A 117 4.53 6.21 -25.81
C VAL A 117 5.71 6.72 -25.00
N ARG A 118 5.99 6.07 -23.87
CA ARG A 118 7.13 6.43 -23.02
C ARG A 118 8.41 5.82 -23.58
N ASP A 119 9.38 6.68 -23.81
CA ASP A 119 10.75 6.28 -24.12
C ASP A 119 11.43 5.73 -22.86
N SER A 120 11.80 4.45 -22.88
CA SER A 120 12.47 3.78 -21.76
C SER A 120 13.85 4.38 -21.45
N ALA A 121 14.53 5.00 -22.42
CA ALA A 121 15.88 5.54 -22.27
C ALA A 121 15.89 6.96 -21.69
N PHE A 122 14.99 7.84 -22.15
CA PHE A 122 14.93 9.24 -21.73
C PHE A 122 13.76 9.56 -20.78
N GLY A 123 12.82 8.64 -20.62
CA GLY A 123 11.61 8.83 -19.81
C GLY A 123 10.59 9.79 -20.41
N LYS A 124 10.74 10.20 -21.67
CA LYS A 124 9.88 11.21 -22.34
C LYS A 124 8.78 10.55 -23.17
N CYS A 125 7.65 11.25 -23.31
CA CYS A 125 6.57 10.83 -24.18
C CYS A 125 6.83 11.26 -25.62
N VAL A 126 6.99 10.29 -26.51
CA VAL A 126 7.27 10.47 -27.93
C VAL A 126 6.12 9.95 -28.79
N GLU A 127 5.92 10.55 -29.97
CA GLU A 127 4.87 10.10 -30.89
C GLU A 127 5.13 8.66 -31.33
N LYS A 128 4.07 7.84 -31.34
CA LYS A 128 4.13 6.44 -31.80
C LYS A 128 4.69 6.30 -33.22
N GLU A 129 4.40 7.27 -34.09
CA GLU A 129 4.79 7.26 -35.51
C GLU A 129 6.29 7.52 -35.72
N LYS A 130 7.01 8.05 -34.72
CA LYS A 130 8.45 8.32 -34.78
C LYS A 130 9.31 7.13 -34.37
N LEU A 131 8.69 5.98 -34.07
CA LEU A 131 9.36 4.71 -33.85
C LEU A 131 9.73 4.10 -35.21
N GLN A 132 10.80 4.60 -35.82
CA GLN A 132 11.38 4.06 -37.05
C GLN A 132 12.72 3.39 -36.78
#